data_AF-A0A9D7FRJ6-F1
#
_entry.id   AF-A0A9D7FRJ6-F1
#
_cell.length_a   1.000
_cell.length_b   1.000
_cell.length_c   1.000
_cell.angle_alpha   90.00
_cell.angle_beta   90.00
_cell.angle_gamma   90.00
#
_symmetry.space_group_name_H-M   'P 1'
#
loop_
_entity.id
_entity.type
_entity.pdbx_description
1 polymer ?
#
loop_
_entity_poly.entity_id
_entity_poly.type
_entity_poly.pdbx_seq_one_letter_code
_entity_poly.pdbx_strand_id
1 'polypeptide(L)'
;MDIKNASKQLGLKLKSKVDEYNADPAAFTDLKEVMIRAFQSNGWFTEKNIITSLTQWANALQEKNVDQWLSTYNLNLPLSAPKRVGVINAGNIPFVGLHDLLSVLNSGHIYFGKNASDDKYLLPWIANLLIEIEPELKSRINFIEKLNEIDAVIATGSDNSSRYFDYYFGKYPHIIRKNRNGVAILTGKETTEQLSNLGKDILQYFGLGCRNVSKMYVPKDYNFNLFFESIYNENELMNHTKYMNNFDYNNSVLLLKLVPFLQNGFLIIREEEVIPSPISIVHYEFYDDINSLRQKLAQQKDQLQCIVMDEKVISFSDELKNIVVDFGQTQSPSLWDYADGVDTMSFLSGL
;
A
#
# COMPACT_ATOMS: atom_id res chain seq x y z
N MET A 1 -25.14 4.53 15.95
CA MET A 1 -23.84 4.30 15.30
C MET A 1 -23.29 5.55 14.62
N ASP A 2 -22.27 6.17 15.22
CA ASP A 2 -21.50 7.26 14.58
C ASP A 2 -20.14 6.73 14.09
N ILE A 3 -20.14 6.15 12.89
CA ILE A 3 -18.98 5.46 12.30
C ILE A 3 -17.87 6.46 11.93
N LYS A 4 -18.26 7.67 11.56
CA LYS A 4 -17.33 8.76 11.26
C LYS A 4 -16.55 9.13 12.51
N ASN A 5 -17.22 9.34 13.64
CA ASN A 5 -16.54 9.59 14.91
C ASN A 5 -15.72 8.37 15.36
N ALA A 6 -16.22 7.14 15.17
CA ALA A 6 -15.46 5.94 15.50
C ALA A 6 -14.13 5.84 14.71
N SER A 7 -14.12 6.26 13.44
CA SER A 7 -12.91 6.34 12.61
C SER A 7 -11.90 7.36 13.15
N LYS A 8 -12.37 8.54 13.61
CA LYS A 8 -11.51 9.56 14.24
C LYS A 8 -10.92 9.07 15.57
N GLN A 9 -11.75 8.46 16.41
CA GLN A 9 -11.33 7.89 17.69
C GLN A 9 -10.34 6.73 17.51
N LEU A 10 -10.51 5.93 16.45
CA LEU A 10 -9.54 4.89 16.09
C LEU A 10 -8.16 5.53 15.85
N GLY A 11 -8.07 6.63 15.09
CA GLY A 11 -6.80 7.34 14.87
C GLY A 11 -6.10 7.76 16.17
N LEU A 12 -6.84 8.33 17.12
CA LEU A 12 -6.33 8.70 18.44
C LEU A 12 -5.85 7.47 19.24
N LYS A 13 -6.62 6.39 19.19
CA LYS A 13 -6.29 5.14 19.88
C LYS A 13 -5.06 4.47 19.30
N LEU A 14 -4.91 4.44 17.97
CA LEU A 14 -3.71 3.93 17.30
C LEU A 14 -2.48 4.75 17.69
N LYS A 15 -2.60 6.08 17.72
CA LYS A 15 -1.52 6.96 18.20
C LYS A 15 -1.12 6.61 19.63
N SER A 16 -2.08 6.48 20.55
CA SER A 16 -1.81 6.08 21.95
C SER A 16 -1.07 4.74 22.03
N LYS A 17 -1.53 3.73 21.28
CA LYS A 17 -0.89 2.40 21.25
C LYS A 17 0.56 2.45 20.75
N VAL A 18 0.83 3.26 19.72
CA VAL A 18 2.18 3.47 19.20
C VAL A 18 3.05 4.23 20.22
N ASP A 19 2.52 5.29 20.84
CA ASP A 19 3.23 6.09 21.83
C ASP A 19 3.57 5.25 23.08
N GLU A 20 2.63 4.42 23.57
CA GLU A 20 2.83 3.47 24.66
C GLU A 20 3.92 2.44 24.32
N TYR A 21 3.87 1.87 23.11
CA TYR A 21 4.87 0.92 22.65
C TYR A 21 6.27 1.57 22.53
N ASN A 22 6.36 2.80 22.01
CA ASN A 22 7.64 3.50 21.89
C ASN A 22 8.22 3.91 23.25
N ALA A 23 7.37 4.15 24.25
CA ALA A 23 7.79 4.47 25.61
C ALA A 23 8.40 3.25 26.32
N ASP A 24 7.85 2.06 26.12
CA ASP A 24 8.40 0.80 26.63
C ASP A 24 8.17 -0.38 25.66
N PRO A 25 9.08 -0.58 24.69
CA PRO A 25 8.97 -1.67 23.71
C PRO A 25 9.03 -3.09 24.30
N ALA A 26 9.50 -3.21 25.57
CA ALA A 26 9.60 -4.46 26.29
C ALA A 26 8.29 -4.80 27.04
N ALA A 27 7.42 -3.82 27.26
CA ALA A 27 6.11 -4.05 27.87
C ALA A 27 5.27 -5.00 27.00
N PHE A 28 4.72 -6.04 27.63
CA PHE A 28 3.82 -6.96 26.96
C PHE A 28 2.40 -6.38 26.92
N THR A 29 2.09 -5.68 25.83
CA THR A 29 0.78 -5.09 25.54
C THR A 29 -0.01 -5.96 24.55
N ASP A 30 -1.30 -5.66 24.38
CA ASP A 30 -2.12 -6.26 23.31
C ASP A 30 -1.54 -5.98 21.92
N LEU A 31 -0.96 -4.80 21.71
CA LEU A 31 -0.23 -4.46 20.48
C LEU A 31 1.01 -5.35 20.31
N LYS A 32 1.83 -5.55 21.35
CA LYS A 32 3.00 -6.44 21.27
C LYS A 32 2.59 -7.88 20.94
N GLU A 33 1.53 -8.37 21.56
CA GLU A 33 1.01 -9.71 21.32
C GLU A 33 0.56 -9.89 19.86
N VAL A 34 -0.24 -8.96 19.30
CA VAL A 34 -0.70 -9.07 17.91
C VAL A 34 0.48 -8.96 16.92
N MET A 35 1.48 -8.12 17.20
CA MET A 35 2.69 -8.01 16.37
C MET A 35 3.48 -9.32 16.31
N ILE A 36 3.67 -9.98 17.45
CA ILE A 36 4.36 -11.27 17.51
C ILE A 36 3.61 -12.32 16.67
N ARG A 37 2.28 -12.42 16.82
CA ARG A 37 1.45 -13.35 16.06
C ARG A 37 1.47 -13.06 14.57
N ALA A 38 1.43 -11.78 14.20
CA ALA A 38 1.51 -11.33 12.81
C ALA A 38 2.85 -11.70 12.17
N PHE A 39 3.97 -11.44 12.84
CA PHE A 39 5.31 -11.81 12.35
C PHE A 39 5.50 -13.33 12.23
N GLN A 40 5.02 -14.10 13.21
CA GLN A 40 5.07 -15.58 13.16
C GLN A 40 4.28 -16.15 11.98
N SER A 41 3.15 -15.53 11.64
CA SER A 41 2.31 -15.92 10.51
C SER A 41 2.89 -15.45 9.17
N ASN A 42 3.43 -14.23 9.14
CA ASN A 42 4.05 -13.62 7.98
C ASN A 42 5.35 -12.91 8.37
N GLY A 43 6.49 -13.56 8.11
CA GLY A 43 7.80 -13.00 8.45
C GLY A 43 8.14 -11.65 7.81
N TRP A 44 7.38 -11.17 6.81
CA TRP A 44 7.55 -9.82 6.27
C TRP A 44 7.01 -8.71 7.19
N PHE A 45 6.12 -9.06 8.12
CA PHE A 45 5.46 -8.12 9.03
C PHE A 45 6.34 -7.90 10.26
N THR A 46 7.53 -7.33 10.03
CA THR A 46 8.43 -6.94 11.11
C THR A 46 7.76 -5.92 12.02
N GLU A 47 8.17 -5.91 13.28
CA GLU A 47 7.70 -4.94 14.26
C GLU A 47 7.86 -3.49 13.75
N LYS A 48 9.02 -3.17 13.15
CA LYS A 48 9.27 -1.88 12.49
C LYS A 48 8.19 -1.56 11.45
N ASN A 49 7.88 -2.48 10.53
CA ASN A 49 6.88 -2.25 9.48
C ASN A 49 5.46 -2.09 10.04
N ILE A 50 5.09 -2.86 11.08
CA ILE A 50 3.78 -2.75 11.71
C ILE A 50 3.63 -1.38 12.40
N ILE A 51 4.64 -0.96 13.19
CA ILE A 51 4.63 0.34 13.88
C ILE A 51 4.63 1.51 12.90
N THR A 52 5.42 1.42 11.82
CA THR A 52 5.40 2.43 10.74
C THR A 52 4.00 2.54 10.13
N SER A 53 3.37 1.42 9.79
CA SER A 53 2.02 1.42 9.23
C SER A 53 0.97 1.96 10.20
N LEU A 54 1.04 1.61 11.48
CA LEU A 54 0.14 2.17 12.51
C LEU A 54 0.32 3.67 12.68
N THR A 55 1.55 4.16 12.65
CA THR A 55 1.84 5.60 12.70
C THR A 55 1.20 6.33 11.52
N GLN A 56 1.32 5.77 10.32
CA GLN A 56 0.70 6.31 9.12
C GLN A 56 -0.82 6.32 9.21
N TRP A 57 -1.43 5.22 9.67
CA TRP A 57 -2.88 5.13 9.89
C TRP A 57 -3.38 6.10 10.95
N ALA A 58 -2.65 6.26 12.06
CA ALA A 58 -2.98 7.23 13.10
C ALA A 58 -2.98 8.67 12.56
N ASN A 59 -2.03 9.00 11.68
CA ASN A 59 -1.97 10.29 11.00
C ASN A 59 -3.09 10.45 9.96
N ALA A 60 -3.36 9.42 9.16
CA ALA A 60 -4.43 9.43 8.15
C ALA A 60 -5.82 9.62 8.80
N LEU A 61 -6.04 9.01 9.97
CA LEU A 61 -7.31 9.06 10.70
C LEU A 61 -7.49 10.28 11.62
N GLN A 62 -6.62 11.29 11.51
CA GLN A 62 -6.84 12.56 12.19
C GLN A 62 -8.17 13.19 11.75
N GLU A 63 -8.81 13.90 12.68
CA GLU A 63 -10.14 14.50 12.49
C GLU A 63 -10.29 15.26 11.17
N LYS A 64 -9.36 16.17 10.88
CA LYS A 64 -9.35 16.97 9.65
C LYS A 64 -9.39 16.12 8.37
N ASN A 65 -8.68 14.99 8.37
CA ASN A 65 -8.54 14.12 7.19
C ASN A 65 -9.80 13.28 6.99
N VAL A 66 -10.37 12.74 8.08
CA VAL A 66 -11.64 11.99 8.05
C VAL A 66 -12.80 12.90 7.65
N ASP A 67 -12.82 14.14 8.16
CA ASP A 67 -13.81 15.13 7.77
C ASP A 67 -13.71 15.49 6.28
N GLN A 68 -12.50 15.80 5.80
CA GLN A 68 -12.26 16.06 4.39
C GLN A 68 -12.70 14.89 3.51
N TRP A 69 -12.25 13.68 3.84
CA TRP A 69 -12.57 12.46 3.10
C TRP A 69 -14.08 12.27 2.94
N LEU A 70 -14.81 12.30 4.06
CA LEU A 70 -16.24 11.97 4.06
C LEU A 70 -17.14 13.14 3.65
N SER A 71 -16.64 14.38 3.65
CA SER A 71 -17.43 15.57 3.26
C SER A 71 -17.93 15.55 1.82
N THR A 72 -17.32 14.75 0.96
CA THR A 72 -17.64 14.64 -0.47
C THR A 72 -18.84 13.73 -0.75
N TYR A 73 -19.27 12.92 0.22
CA TYR A 73 -20.33 11.94 0.04
C TYR A 73 -21.62 12.35 0.77
N ASN A 74 -22.72 12.42 0.04
CA ASN A 74 -24.05 12.63 0.61
C ASN A 74 -24.62 11.28 1.09
N LEU A 75 -24.18 10.84 2.26
CA LEU A 75 -24.56 9.56 2.84
C LEU A 75 -25.89 9.70 3.60
N ASN A 76 -26.97 9.12 3.07
CA ASN A 76 -28.27 9.03 3.76
C ASN A 76 -28.25 7.92 4.82
N LEU A 77 -27.57 8.16 5.94
CA LEU A 77 -27.42 7.19 7.04
C LEU A 77 -28.46 7.39 8.14
N PRO A 78 -28.95 6.31 8.79
CA PRO A 78 -28.67 4.91 8.50
C PRO A 78 -29.36 4.43 7.22
N LEU A 79 -28.73 3.49 6.50
CA LEU A 79 -29.34 2.87 5.32
C LEU A 79 -30.58 2.05 5.72
N SER A 80 -31.62 2.09 4.90
CA SER A 80 -32.82 1.26 5.08
C SER A 80 -32.54 -0.24 4.86
N ALA A 81 -31.61 -0.57 3.95
CA ALA A 81 -31.21 -1.94 3.64
C ALA A 81 -29.68 -2.05 3.44
N PRO A 82 -28.88 -2.15 4.51
CA PRO A 82 -27.44 -2.37 4.42
C PRO A 82 -27.10 -3.64 3.64
N LYS A 83 -26.16 -3.53 2.70
CA LYS A 83 -25.63 -4.66 1.90
C LYS A 83 -24.52 -5.40 2.64
N ARG A 84 -24.40 -6.70 2.38
CA ARG A 84 -23.28 -7.56 2.80
C ARG A 84 -22.16 -7.41 1.78
N VAL A 85 -21.14 -6.62 2.09
CA VAL A 85 -20.00 -6.38 1.20
C VAL A 85 -18.89 -7.36 1.54
N GLY A 86 -18.63 -8.26 0.60
CA GLY A 86 -17.54 -9.22 0.67
C GLY A 86 -16.21 -8.58 0.33
N VAL A 87 -15.23 -8.64 1.23
CA VAL A 87 -13.90 -8.04 1.00
C VAL A 87 -12.81 -9.11 1.06
N ILE A 88 -12.05 -9.29 -0.03
CA ILE A 88 -10.85 -10.13 -0.06
C ILE A 88 -9.64 -9.25 0.19
N ASN A 89 -9.05 -9.35 1.37
CA ASN A 89 -7.87 -8.58 1.74
C ASN A 89 -6.59 -9.28 1.28
N ALA A 90 -5.66 -8.51 0.73
CA ALA A 90 -4.29 -8.96 0.48
C ALA A 90 -3.51 -9.10 1.81
N GLY A 91 -2.36 -9.78 1.77
CA GLY A 91 -1.47 -9.99 2.92
C GLY A 91 -0.02 -9.54 2.66
N ASN A 92 0.17 -8.62 1.70
CA ASN A 92 1.49 -8.19 1.25
C ASN A 92 2.16 -7.16 2.18
N ILE A 93 1.37 -6.26 2.78
CA ILE A 93 1.85 -5.27 3.77
C ILE A 93 0.89 -5.20 4.97
N PRO A 94 1.37 -4.77 6.16
CA PRO A 94 0.52 -4.63 7.34
C PRO A 94 -0.71 -3.74 7.09
N PHE A 95 -1.88 -4.15 7.60
CA PHE A 95 -3.14 -3.39 7.58
C PHE A 95 -3.65 -2.97 6.19
N VAL A 96 -3.24 -3.63 5.11
CA VAL A 96 -3.63 -3.25 3.74
C VAL A 96 -5.15 -3.19 3.52
N GLY A 97 -5.93 -4.03 4.21
CA GLY A 97 -7.39 -4.07 4.12
C GLY A 97 -8.13 -3.04 4.98
N LEU A 98 -7.42 -2.19 5.74
CA LEU A 98 -8.06 -1.25 6.67
C LEU A 98 -8.87 -0.17 5.96
N HIS A 99 -8.42 0.31 4.80
CA HIS A 99 -9.17 1.31 4.03
C HIS A 99 -10.53 0.78 3.58
N ASP A 100 -10.59 -0.45 3.08
CA ASP A 100 -11.83 -1.10 2.65
C ASP A 100 -12.76 -1.37 3.82
N LEU A 101 -12.23 -1.83 4.96
CA LEU A 101 -13.01 -1.99 6.19
C LEU A 101 -13.69 -0.67 6.59
N LEU A 102 -12.91 0.41 6.66
CA LEU A 102 -13.44 1.72 7.04
C LEU A 102 -14.43 2.26 5.99
N SER A 103 -14.19 2.04 4.70
CA SER A 103 -15.08 2.48 3.63
C SER A 103 -16.43 1.75 3.68
N VAL A 104 -16.43 0.42 3.87
CA VAL A 104 -17.65 -0.37 4.03
C VAL A 104 -18.46 0.06 5.25
N LEU A 105 -17.78 0.33 6.37
CA LEU A 105 -18.46 0.81 7.56
C LEU A 105 -19.01 2.22 7.34
N ASN A 106 -18.20 3.18 6.87
CA ASN A 106 -18.62 4.57 6.73
C ASN A 106 -19.73 4.76 5.67
N SER A 107 -19.79 3.92 4.64
CA SER A 107 -20.92 3.88 3.70
C SER A 107 -22.21 3.29 4.27
N GLY A 108 -22.17 2.76 5.50
CA GLY A 108 -23.35 2.21 6.16
C GLY A 108 -23.68 0.78 5.75
N HIS A 109 -22.72 0.02 5.22
CA HIS A 109 -22.87 -1.41 4.87
C HIS A 109 -22.26 -2.37 5.90
N ILE A 110 -22.42 -3.67 5.67
CA ILE A 110 -21.94 -4.73 6.57
C ILE A 110 -20.69 -5.36 5.95
N TYR A 111 -19.60 -5.36 6.70
CA TYR A 111 -18.31 -5.90 6.27
C TYR A 111 -18.26 -7.42 6.45
N PHE A 112 -17.93 -8.13 5.37
CA PHE A 112 -17.65 -9.56 5.33
C PHE A 112 -16.24 -9.79 4.77
N GLY A 113 -15.24 -9.74 5.65
CA GLY A 113 -13.83 -9.81 5.27
C GLY A 113 -13.28 -11.23 5.26
N LYS A 114 -12.62 -11.60 4.17
CA LYS A 114 -11.75 -12.78 4.06
C LYS A 114 -10.31 -12.30 4.00
N ASN A 115 -9.54 -12.59 5.04
CA ASN A 115 -8.13 -12.22 5.11
C ASN A 115 -7.24 -13.18 4.33
N ALA A 116 -6.03 -12.72 3.98
CA ALA A 116 -4.97 -13.61 3.54
C ALA A 116 -4.62 -14.60 4.66
N SER A 117 -4.26 -15.83 4.31
CA SER A 117 -3.99 -16.89 5.30
C SER A 117 -2.80 -16.58 6.21
N ASP A 118 -1.86 -15.80 5.71
CA ASP A 118 -0.66 -15.33 6.39
C ASP A 118 -0.87 -13.99 7.14
N ASP A 119 -1.96 -13.25 6.89
CA ASP A 119 -2.37 -12.04 7.64
C ASP A 119 -3.76 -12.16 8.26
N LYS A 120 -3.88 -12.99 9.31
CA LYS A 120 -5.17 -13.24 9.99
C LYS A 120 -5.35 -12.49 11.31
N TYR A 121 -4.39 -11.67 11.74
CA TYR A 121 -4.38 -11.10 13.09
C TYR A 121 -4.51 -9.58 13.14
N LEU A 122 -3.91 -8.86 12.19
CA LEU A 122 -3.81 -7.40 12.26
C LEU A 122 -5.17 -6.71 12.08
N LEU A 123 -5.92 -7.07 11.02
CA LEU A 123 -7.21 -6.44 10.76
C LEU A 123 -8.28 -6.80 11.81
N PRO A 124 -8.36 -8.04 12.34
CA PRO A 124 -9.23 -8.35 13.48
C PRO A 124 -8.88 -7.59 14.76
N TRP A 125 -7.60 -7.31 15.01
CA TRP A 125 -7.22 -6.46 16.14
C TRP A 125 -7.75 -5.03 15.97
N ILE A 126 -7.64 -4.43 14.78
CA ILE A 126 -8.26 -3.14 14.49
C ILE A 126 -9.79 -3.16 14.67
N ALA A 127 -10.45 -4.22 14.19
CA ALA A 127 -11.88 -4.39 14.35
C ALA A 127 -12.30 -4.43 15.84
N ASN A 128 -11.52 -5.09 16.70
CA ASN A 128 -11.77 -5.09 18.14
C ASN A 128 -11.63 -3.68 18.73
N LEU A 129 -10.61 -2.91 18.32
CA LEU A 129 -10.47 -1.51 18.76
C LEU A 129 -11.67 -0.65 18.34
N LEU A 130 -12.18 -0.84 17.12
CA LEU A 130 -13.40 -0.17 16.64
C LEU A 130 -14.62 -0.57 17.46
N ILE A 131 -14.79 -1.85 17.77
CA ILE A 131 -15.91 -2.36 18.59
C ILE A 131 -15.83 -1.84 20.03
N GLU A 132 -14.62 -1.66 20.58
CA GLU A 132 -14.44 -1.03 21.89
C GLU A 132 -14.85 0.45 21.88
N ILE A 133 -14.68 1.15 20.75
CA ILE A 133 -15.08 2.55 20.58
C ILE A 133 -16.60 2.67 20.34
N GLU A 134 -17.16 1.81 19.49
CA GLU A 134 -18.57 1.79 19.10
C GLU A 134 -19.09 0.33 19.09
N PRO A 135 -19.64 -0.16 20.22
CA PRO A 135 -20.04 -1.57 20.38
C PRO A 135 -21.06 -2.08 19.36
N GLU A 136 -21.89 -1.21 18.78
CA GLU A 136 -22.86 -1.59 17.75
C GLU A 136 -22.20 -2.14 16.48
N LEU A 137 -20.92 -1.79 16.22
CA LEU A 137 -20.13 -2.29 15.09
C LEU A 137 -19.89 -3.81 15.13
N LYS A 138 -20.08 -4.46 16.29
CA LYS A 138 -19.95 -5.92 16.40
C LYS A 138 -20.88 -6.67 15.44
N SER A 139 -22.07 -6.12 15.18
CA SER A 139 -23.03 -6.69 14.22
C SER A 139 -22.67 -6.40 12.76
N ARG A 140 -21.69 -5.51 12.53
CA ARG A 140 -21.34 -4.93 11.23
C ARG A 140 -20.03 -5.46 10.67
N ILE A 141 -19.22 -6.16 11.47
CA ILE A 141 -17.91 -6.66 11.08
C ILE A 141 -17.89 -8.18 11.24
N ASN A 142 -17.75 -8.89 10.13
CA ASN A 142 -17.70 -10.34 10.09
C ASN A 142 -16.42 -10.78 9.36
N PHE A 143 -15.54 -11.50 10.05
CA PHE A 143 -14.43 -12.20 9.40
C PHE A 143 -14.87 -13.62 9.04
N ILE A 144 -14.67 -14.01 7.78
CA ILE A 144 -15.15 -15.29 7.25
C ILE A 144 -14.07 -15.99 6.43
N GLU A 145 -14.17 -17.31 6.35
CA GLU A 145 -13.25 -18.14 5.56
C GLU A 145 -13.66 -18.21 4.08
N LYS A 146 -14.96 -18.10 3.79
CA LYS A 146 -15.51 -18.19 2.43
C LYS A 146 -16.56 -17.12 2.20
N LEU A 147 -16.43 -16.43 1.07
CA LEU A 147 -17.38 -15.43 0.58
C LEU A 147 -18.65 -16.10 0.04
N ASN A 148 -19.61 -16.33 0.93
CA ASN A 148 -20.94 -16.80 0.61
C ASN A 148 -21.96 -15.74 1.02
N GLU A 149 -23.10 -15.66 0.31
CA GLU A 149 -24.22 -14.76 0.65
C GLU A 149 -23.82 -13.29 0.77
N ILE A 150 -23.17 -12.77 -0.26
CA ILE A 150 -22.77 -11.36 -0.36
C ILE A 150 -23.58 -10.66 -1.44
N ASP A 151 -23.76 -9.36 -1.28
CA ASP A 151 -24.49 -8.50 -2.21
C ASP A 151 -23.55 -7.75 -3.16
N ALA A 152 -22.31 -7.46 -2.72
CA ALA A 152 -21.27 -6.79 -3.50
C ALA A 152 -19.87 -7.28 -3.09
N VAL A 153 -18.86 -7.06 -3.93
CA VAL A 153 -17.49 -7.56 -3.74
C VAL A 153 -16.44 -6.48 -3.89
N ILE A 154 -15.46 -6.45 -2.99
CA ILE A 154 -14.18 -5.77 -3.18
C ILE A 154 -13.09 -6.83 -3.08
N ALA A 155 -12.39 -7.09 -4.18
CA ALA A 155 -11.37 -8.13 -4.23
C ALA A 155 -10.01 -7.53 -4.61
N THR A 156 -9.03 -7.70 -3.74
CA THR A 156 -7.65 -7.27 -3.99
C THR A 156 -6.74 -8.49 -4.04
N GLY A 157 -5.92 -8.61 -5.09
CA GLY A 157 -4.98 -9.72 -5.24
C GLY A 157 -3.99 -9.51 -6.37
N SER A 158 -3.19 -10.54 -6.64
CA SER A 158 -2.26 -10.53 -7.78
C SER A 158 -3.00 -10.58 -9.12
N ASP A 159 -2.29 -10.29 -10.22
CA ASP A 159 -2.84 -10.40 -11.58
C ASP A 159 -3.34 -11.82 -11.91
N ASN A 160 -2.74 -12.83 -11.29
CA ASN A 160 -3.21 -14.21 -11.42
C ASN A 160 -4.54 -14.39 -10.69
N SER A 161 -4.66 -13.89 -9.46
CA SER A 161 -5.88 -14.00 -8.65
C SER A 161 -7.04 -13.17 -9.21
N SER A 162 -6.78 -12.00 -9.82
CA SER A 162 -7.82 -11.13 -10.36
C SER A 162 -8.67 -11.81 -11.42
N ARG A 163 -8.07 -12.62 -12.32
CA ARG A 163 -8.82 -13.43 -13.30
C ARG A 163 -9.77 -14.43 -12.66
N TYR A 164 -9.36 -15.04 -11.54
CA TYR A 164 -10.25 -15.92 -10.79
C TYR A 164 -11.37 -15.12 -10.11
N PHE A 165 -11.05 -13.95 -9.55
CA PHE A 165 -12.06 -13.09 -8.94
C PHE A 165 -13.10 -12.62 -9.96
N ASP A 166 -12.68 -12.21 -11.16
CA ASP A 166 -13.59 -11.83 -12.26
C ASP A 166 -14.55 -12.97 -12.58
N TYR A 167 -14.03 -14.20 -12.71
CA TYR A 167 -14.85 -15.38 -13.01
C TYR A 167 -15.89 -15.70 -11.92
N TYR A 168 -15.49 -15.68 -10.65
CA TYR A 168 -16.37 -16.07 -9.54
C TYR A 168 -17.33 -14.95 -9.10
N PHE A 169 -16.89 -13.70 -9.17
CA PHE A 169 -17.56 -12.56 -8.56
C PHE A 169 -18.07 -11.52 -9.57
N GLY A 170 -17.74 -11.62 -10.86
CA GLY A 170 -18.17 -10.67 -11.89
C GLY A 170 -19.69 -10.53 -12.04
N LYS A 171 -20.47 -11.47 -11.49
CA LYS A 171 -21.95 -11.41 -11.43
C LYS A 171 -22.51 -10.46 -10.37
N TYR A 172 -21.70 -10.04 -9.39
CA TYR A 172 -22.09 -9.08 -8.37
C TYR A 172 -21.58 -7.67 -8.74
N PRO A 173 -22.16 -6.59 -8.22
CA PRO A 173 -21.47 -5.30 -8.18
C PRO A 173 -20.11 -5.47 -7.52
N HIS A 174 -19.03 -5.01 -8.17
CA HIS A 174 -17.69 -5.29 -7.68
C HIS A 174 -16.65 -4.20 -7.96
N ILE A 175 -15.62 -4.19 -7.11
CA ILE A 175 -14.29 -3.64 -7.38
C ILE A 175 -13.32 -4.81 -7.39
N ILE A 176 -12.63 -5.05 -8.51
CA ILE A 176 -11.58 -6.06 -8.61
C ILE A 176 -10.27 -5.34 -8.92
N ARG A 177 -9.41 -5.26 -7.90
CA ARG A 177 -8.12 -4.58 -7.97
C ARG A 177 -7.05 -5.52 -8.49
N LYS A 178 -6.21 -4.99 -9.38
CA LYS A 178 -5.09 -5.72 -10.01
C LYS A 178 -3.77 -5.27 -9.39
N ASN A 179 -2.68 -5.92 -9.79
CA ASN A 179 -1.38 -5.44 -9.35
C ASN A 179 -1.03 -4.15 -10.10
N ARG A 180 -0.60 -3.13 -9.36
CA ARG A 180 -0.07 -1.87 -9.87
C ARG A 180 1.22 -1.55 -9.15
N ASN A 181 1.99 -0.61 -9.70
CA ASN A 181 3.33 -0.34 -9.24
C ASN A 181 3.60 1.15 -9.08
N GLY A 182 4.49 1.50 -8.16
CA GLY A 182 5.13 2.80 -8.15
C GLY A 182 6.23 2.87 -9.20
N VAL A 183 6.38 4.04 -9.82
CA VAL A 183 7.53 4.38 -10.65
C VAL A 183 8.12 5.71 -10.20
N ALA A 184 9.40 5.95 -10.45
CA ALA A 184 10.04 7.24 -10.21
C ALA A 184 10.58 7.85 -11.50
N ILE A 185 10.62 9.17 -11.57
CA ILE A 185 11.22 9.91 -12.68
C ILE A 185 12.29 10.81 -12.10
N LEU A 186 13.54 10.56 -12.50
CA LEU A 186 14.71 11.31 -12.05
C LEU A 186 15.24 12.13 -13.20
N THR A 187 15.79 13.29 -12.88
CA THR A 187 16.29 14.31 -13.80
C THR A 187 17.80 14.43 -13.79
N GLY A 188 18.48 13.80 -12.83
CA GLY A 188 19.92 13.97 -12.61
C GLY A 188 20.25 15.16 -11.71
N LYS A 189 19.25 15.86 -11.17
CA LYS A 189 19.40 17.05 -10.33
C LYS A 189 18.85 16.86 -8.91
N GLU A 190 18.45 15.64 -8.58
CA GLU A 190 17.92 15.30 -7.27
C GLU A 190 18.97 15.53 -6.18
N THR A 191 18.53 16.03 -5.03
CA THR A 191 19.38 16.14 -3.86
C THR A 191 19.58 14.77 -3.19
N THR A 192 20.62 14.65 -2.36
CA THR A 192 20.84 13.46 -1.52
C THR A 192 19.61 13.13 -0.65
N GLU A 193 18.89 14.15 -0.16
CA GLU A 193 17.67 13.95 0.62
C GLU A 193 16.54 13.35 -0.22
N GLN A 194 16.31 13.86 -1.43
CA GLN A 194 15.32 13.31 -2.36
C GLN A 194 15.64 11.85 -2.72
N LEU A 195 16.92 11.55 -2.99
CA LEU A 195 17.36 10.18 -3.31
C LEU A 195 17.29 9.24 -2.10
N SER A 196 17.56 9.72 -0.89
CA SER A 196 17.37 8.95 0.34
C SER A 196 15.88 8.63 0.56
N ASN A 197 14.99 9.60 0.33
CA ASN A 197 13.55 9.39 0.40
C ASN A 197 13.04 8.45 -0.71
N LEU A 198 13.61 8.51 -1.91
CA LEU A 198 13.37 7.51 -2.96
C LEU A 198 13.76 6.10 -2.50
N GLY A 199 14.86 5.97 -1.75
CA GLY A 199 15.24 4.71 -1.11
C GLY A 199 14.12 4.13 -0.25
N LYS A 200 13.43 4.97 0.53
CA LYS A 200 12.26 4.55 1.31
C LYS A 200 11.10 4.13 0.41
N ASP A 201 10.82 4.89 -0.66
CA ASP A 201 9.76 4.54 -1.60
C ASP A 201 10.00 3.19 -2.29
N ILE A 202 11.26 2.82 -2.52
CA ILE A 202 11.64 1.52 -3.08
C ILE A 202 11.56 0.43 -2.00
N LEU A 203 12.15 0.66 -0.82
CA LEU A 203 12.53 -0.41 0.10
C LEU A 203 11.61 -0.58 1.30
N GLN A 204 10.76 0.40 1.62
CA GLN A 204 9.77 0.25 2.70
C GLN A 204 8.89 -0.97 2.42
N TYR A 205 8.60 -1.75 3.46
CA TYR A 205 7.94 -3.05 3.33
C TYR A 205 8.66 -4.03 2.39
N PHE A 206 9.98 -3.91 2.24
CA PHE A 206 10.80 -4.76 1.37
C PHE A 206 10.42 -4.69 -0.13
N GLY A 207 9.71 -3.63 -0.56
CA GLY A 207 9.22 -3.49 -1.93
C GLY A 207 7.94 -4.29 -2.22
N LEU A 208 7.21 -4.76 -1.20
CA LEU A 208 6.03 -5.62 -1.36
C LEU A 208 4.70 -4.88 -1.59
N GLY A 209 4.67 -3.56 -1.43
CA GLY A 209 3.48 -2.73 -1.62
C GLY A 209 3.29 -2.32 -3.09
N CYS A 210 2.03 -2.20 -3.55
CA CYS A 210 1.73 -1.70 -4.89
C CYS A 210 2.16 -0.24 -5.12
N ARG A 211 2.41 0.51 -4.05
CA ARG A 211 2.95 1.87 -4.06
C ARG A 211 4.47 1.91 -4.02
N ASN A 212 5.16 0.79 -3.80
CA ASN A 212 6.63 0.80 -3.85
C ASN A 212 7.13 1.06 -5.27
N VAL A 213 8.24 1.80 -5.36
CA VAL A 213 8.89 2.07 -6.65
C VAL A 213 9.60 0.81 -7.14
N SER A 214 9.11 0.26 -8.25
CA SER A 214 9.68 -0.91 -8.93
C SER A 214 10.50 -0.53 -10.17
N LYS A 215 10.30 0.69 -10.68
CA LYS A 215 10.99 1.18 -11.88
C LYS A 215 11.33 2.67 -11.79
N MET A 216 12.52 3.02 -12.29
CA MET A 216 13.01 4.39 -12.41
C MET A 216 13.18 4.78 -13.88
N TYR A 217 12.67 5.93 -14.27
CA TYR A 217 12.98 6.56 -15.55
C TYR A 217 14.05 7.62 -15.33
N VAL A 218 15.15 7.54 -16.07
CA VAL A 218 16.33 8.40 -15.88
C VAL A 218 16.80 9.01 -17.21
N PRO A 219 17.42 10.19 -17.25
CA PRO A 219 17.97 10.75 -18.49
C PRO A 219 19.11 9.89 -19.02
N LYS A 220 19.42 10.00 -20.32
CA LYS A 220 20.61 9.39 -20.92
C LYS A 220 21.86 9.66 -20.08
N ASP A 221 22.69 8.63 -19.92
CA ASP A 221 23.95 8.66 -19.19
C ASP A 221 23.82 8.99 -17.68
N TYR A 222 22.63 8.79 -17.09
CA TYR A 222 22.43 8.95 -15.65
C TYR A 222 23.40 8.08 -14.82
N ASN A 223 24.03 8.69 -13.82
CA ASN A 223 24.97 8.02 -12.93
C ASN A 223 24.30 7.67 -11.59
N PHE A 224 24.19 6.37 -11.29
CA PHE A 224 23.55 5.86 -10.08
C PHE A 224 24.43 5.92 -8.81
N ASN A 225 25.67 6.40 -8.87
CA ASN A 225 26.55 6.44 -7.70
C ASN A 225 25.95 7.26 -6.55
N LEU A 226 25.47 8.48 -6.84
CA LEU A 226 24.85 9.33 -5.83
C LEU A 226 23.58 8.69 -5.25
N PHE A 227 22.80 8.00 -6.07
CA PHE A 227 21.63 7.25 -5.60
C PHE A 227 22.05 6.14 -4.62
N PHE A 228 23.02 5.29 -5.00
CA PHE A 228 23.50 4.21 -4.14
C PHE A 228 24.09 4.71 -2.81
N GLU A 229 24.85 5.80 -2.85
CA GLU A 229 25.37 6.45 -1.64
C GLU A 229 24.25 6.96 -0.74
N SER A 230 23.22 7.59 -1.33
CA SER A 230 22.10 8.18 -0.58
C SER A 230 21.22 7.15 0.14
N ILE A 231 21.18 5.91 -0.36
CA ILE A 231 20.37 4.83 0.22
C ILE A 231 21.17 3.83 1.07
N TYR A 232 22.49 4.01 1.22
CA TYR A 232 23.36 3.01 1.85
C TYR A 232 22.93 2.62 3.28
N ASN A 233 22.27 3.53 4.01
CA ASN A 233 21.74 3.27 5.35
C ASN A 233 20.65 2.17 5.38
N GLU A 234 20.07 1.80 4.25
CA GLU A 234 19.08 0.73 4.15
C GLU A 234 19.73 -0.69 4.05
N ASN A 235 21.05 -0.80 4.15
CA ASN A 235 21.75 -2.10 4.09
C ASN A 235 21.30 -3.10 5.17
N GLU A 236 20.74 -2.61 6.29
CA GLU A 236 20.20 -3.45 7.37
C GLU A 236 19.09 -4.40 6.91
N LEU A 237 18.46 -4.14 5.75
CA LEU A 237 17.51 -5.05 5.12
C LEU A 237 18.10 -6.45 4.89
N MET A 238 19.42 -6.57 4.71
CA MET A 238 20.10 -7.85 4.56
C MET A 238 20.11 -8.69 5.84
N ASN A 239 19.85 -8.09 7.00
CA ASN A 239 19.64 -8.85 8.24
C ASN A 239 18.31 -9.60 8.23
N HIS A 240 17.39 -9.26 7.33
CA HIS A 240 16.13 -9.96 7.16
C HIS A 240 16.28 -11.14 6.20
N THR A 241 16.26 -12.38 6.73
CA THR A 241 16.55 -13.60 5.98
C THR A 241 15.74 -13.75 4.68
N LYS A 242 14.43 -13.42 4.69
CA LYS A 242 13.63 -13.54 3.46
C LYS A 242 14.05 -12.53 2.38
N TYR A 243 14.47 -11.34 2.78
CA TYR A 243 14.94 -10.31 1.84
C TYR A 243 16.30 -10.71 1.25
N MET A 244 17.25 -11.04 2.13
CA MET A 244 18.57 -11.57 1.75
C MET A 244 18.46 -12.75 0.78
N ASN A 245 17.60 -13.74 1.06
CA ASN A 245 17.39 -14.88 0.17
C ASN A 245 16.88 -14.46 -1.23
N ASN A 246 16.02 -13.44 -1.32
CA ASN A 246 15.57 -12.92 -2.62
C ASN A 246 16.71 -12.21 -3.35
N PHE A 247 17.50 -11.41 -2.63
CA PHE A 247 18.69 -10.75 -3.18
C PHE A 247 19.70 -11.77 -3.73
N ASP A 248 20.10 -12.75 -2.93
CA ASP A 248 21.08 -13.76 -3.32
C ASP A 248 20.60 -14.59 -4.52
N TYR A 249 19.32 -14.98 -4.52
CA TYR A 249 18.71 -15.69 -5.63
C TYR A 249 18.77 -14.86 -6.93
N ASN A 250 18.28 -13.61 -6.88
CA ASN A 250 18.25 -12.75 -8.05
C ASN A 250 19.65 -12.40 -8.56
N ASN A 251 20.58 -12.08 -7.66
CA ASN A 251 21.98 -11.83 -7.98
C ASN A 251 22.61 -13.04 -8.68
N SER A 252 22.43 -14.24 -8.13
CA SER A 252 22.96 -15.49 -8.70
C SER A 252 22.39 -15.77 -10.09
N VAL A 253 21.07 -15.59 -10.26
CA VAL A 253 20.40 -15.78 -11.56
C VAL A 253 20.93 -14.81 -12.61
N LEU A 254 21.13 -13.53 -12.27
CA LEU A 254 21.63 -12.53 -13.21
C LEU A 254 23.10 -12.79 -13.59
N LEU A 255 23.94 -13.17 -12.62
CA LEU A 255 25.34 -13.55 -12.86
C LEU A 255 25.45 -14.77 -13.79
N LEU A 256 24.64 -15.82 -13.55
CA LEU A 256 24.62 -17.02 -14.39
C LEU A 256 24.14 -16.73 -15.82
N LYS A 257 23.21 -15.78 -15.98
CA LYS A 257 22.69 -15.36 -17.28
C LYS A 257 23.60 -14.35 -18.00
N LEU A 258 24.70 -13.92 -17.38
CA LEU A 258 25.60 -12.87 -17.90
C LEU A 258 24.84 -11.59 -18.29
N VAL A 259 23.78 -11.27 -17.53
CA VAL A 259 22.99 -10.06 -17.74
C VAL A 259 23.70 -8.91 -17.02
N PRO A 260 23.96 -7.76 -17.67
CA PRO A 260 24.50 -6.59 -17.00
C PRO A 260 23.53 -6.02 -15.96
N PHE A 261 24.04 -5.67 -14.78
CA PHE A 261 23.31 -4.97 -13.73
C PHE A 261 24.28 -4.18 -12.85
N LEU A 262 23.74 -3.22 -12.11
CA LEU A 262 24.43 -2.49 -11.04
C LEU A 262 23.90 -2.97 -9.70
N GLN A 263 24.70 -2.92 -8.64
CA GLN A 263 24.22 -3.24 -7.29
C GLN A 263 25.10 -2.60 -6.21
N ASN A 264 24.57 -2.54 -4.98
CA ASN A 264 25.27 -2.01 -3.81
C ASN A 264 25.27 -2.97 -2.60
N GLY A 265 25.11 -4.27 -2.85
CA GLY A 265 25.13 -5.32 -1.81
C GLY A 265 23.77 -5.62 -1.16
N PHE A 266 22.73 -4.83 -1.42
CA PHE A 266 21.37 -5.12 -0.94
C PHE A 266 20.26 -4.73 -1.93
N LEU A 267 20.57 -3.94 -2.97
CA LEU A 267 19.66 -3.60 -4.06
C LEU A 267 20.37 -3.80 -5.40
N ILE A 268 19.67 -4.37 -6.36
CA ILE A 268 20.09 -4.52 -7.76
C ILE A 268 19.31 -3.52 -8.61
N ILE A 269 20.00 -2.84 -9.51
CA ILE A 269 19.42 -1.98 -10.55
C ILE A 269 19.74 -2.57 -11.91
N ARG A 270 18.72 -2.69 -12.78
CA ARG A 270 18.88 -3.28 -14.11
C ARG A 270 18.05 -2.55 -15.16
N GLU A 271 18.60 -2.40 -16.36
CA GLU A 271 17.86 -1.84 -17.50
C GLU A 271 16.79 -2.83 -17.99
N GLU A 272 15.54 -2.42 -18.00
CA GLU A 272 14.41 -3.27 -18.44
C GLU A 272 13.18 -2.42 -18.79
N GLU A 273 12.42 -2.82 -19.82
CA GLU A 273 11.21 -2.10 -20.24
C GLU A 273 9.98 -2.39 -19.35
N VAL A 274 9.94 -3.57 -18.74
CA VAL A 274 8.83 -4.01 -17.88
C VAL A 274 8.82 -3.20 -16.57
N ILE A 275 7.63 -2.72 -16.15
CA ILE A 275 7.47 -1.95 -14.92
C ILE A 275 7.68 -2.82 -13.67
N PRO A 276 6.92 -3.91 -13.44
CA PRO A 276 7.10 -4.74 -12.26
C PRO A 276 8.53 -5.29 -12.16
N SER A 277 9.13 -5.14 -10.98
CA SER A 277 10.43 -5.72 -10.65
C SER A 277 10.29 -6.74 -9.51
N PRO A 278 11.15 -7.78 -9.48
CA PRO A 278 11.23 -8.66 -8.32
C PRO A 278 11.70 -7.92 -7.06
N ILE A 279 11.43 -8.51 -5.88
CA ILE A 279 12.04 -8.07 -4.61
C ILE A 279 13.56 -7.94 -4.79
N SER A 280 14.15 -6.89 -4.21
CA SER A 280 15.57 -6.53 -4.28
C SER A 280 16.09 -6.12 -5.67
N ILE A 281 15.22 -6.01 -6.69
CA ILE A 281 15.55 -5.45 -8.00
C ILE A 281 14.68 -4.21 -8.22
N VAL A 282 15.27 -3.16 -8.79
CA VAL A 282 14.54 -2.05 -9.41
C VAL A 282 14.95 -1.96 -10.87
N HIS A 283 13.96 -1.88 -11.74
CA HIS A 283 14.23 -1.66 -13.16
C HIS A 283 14.55 -0.19 -13.40
N TYR A 284 15.34 0.08 -14.44
CA TYR A 284 15.43 1.43 -14.97
C TYR A 284 15.28 1.44 -16.48
N GLU A 285 14.90 2.60 -17.01
CA GLU A 285 14.86 2.87 -18.44
C GLU A 285 15.29 4.30 -18.70
N PHE A 286 16.11 4.49 -19.73
CA PHE A 286 16.49 5.83 -20.17
C PHE A 286 15.34 6.53 -20.89
N TYR A 287 15.17 7.83 -20.65
CA TYR A 287 14.31 8.69 -21.47
C TYR A 287 15.12 9.84 -22.08
N ASP A 288 14.78 10.20 -23.32
CA ASP A 288 15.39 11.33 -24.04
C ASP A 288 14.59 12.63 -23.85
N ASP A 289 13.27 12.51 -23.89
CA ASP A 289 12.34 13.63 -23.83
C ASP A 289 11.21 13.34 -22.85
N ILE A 290 10.92 14.32 -22.00
CA ILE A 290 9.91 14.17 -20.96
C ILE A 290 8.49 14.08 -21.53
N ASN A 291 8.22 14.69 -22.69
CA ASN A 291 6.90 14.59 -23.31
C ASN A 291 6.62 13.18 -23.82
N SER A 292 7.63 12.54 -24.41
CA SER A 292 7.56 11.14 -24.85
C SER A 292 7.36 10.20 -23.66
N LEU A 293 8.06 10.44 -22.54
CA LEU A 293 7.84 9.68 -21.31
C LEU A 293 6.41 9.87 -20.76
N ARG A 294 5.87 11.10 -20.77
CA ARG A 294 4.48 11.37 -20.36
C ARG A 294 3.48 10.56 -21.18
N GLN A 295 3.64 10.53 -22.51
CA GLN A 295 2.77 9.75 -23.40
C GLN A 295 2.87 8.25 -23.10
N LYS A 296 4.08 7.74 -22.89
CA LYS A 296 4.30 6.33 -22.51
C LYS A 296 3.58 5.98 -21.20
N LEU A 297 3.74 6.80 -20.17
CA LEU A 297 3.11 6.57 -18.87
C LEU A 297 1.59 6.68 -18.92
N ALA A 298 1.04 7.59 -19.74
CA ALA A 298 -0.39 7.68 -19.96
C ALA A 298 -0.97 6.40 -20.59
N GLN A 299 -0.24 5.81 -21.56
CA GLN A 299 -0.62 4.52 -22.16
C GLN A 299 -0.49 3.35 -21.18
N GLN A 300 0.34 3.47 -20.15
CA GLN A 300 0.57 2.44 -19.13
C GLN A 300 -0.13 2.73 -17.79
N LYS A 301 -1.04 3.71 -17.74
CA LYS A 301 -1.64 4.20 -16.48
C LYS A 301 -2.28 3.12 -15.61
N ASP A 302 -2.86 2.08 -16.23
CA ASP A 302 -3.53 1.00 -15.52
C ASP A 302 -2.54 0.07 -14.78
N GLN A 303 -1.24 0.21 -15.04
CA GLN A 303 -0.16 -0.48 -14.31
C GLN A 303 0.45 0.38 -13.19
N LEU A 304 0.05 1.66 -13.09
CA LEU A 304 0.65 2.65 -12.20
C LEU A 304 -0.27 2.94 -11.00
N GLN A 305 0.32 2.89 -9.81
CA GLN A 305 -0.35 3.30 -8.58
C GLN A 305 0.10 4.69 -8.13
N CYS A 306 1.36 5.03 -8.37
CA CYS A 306 1.92 6.36 -8.13
C CYS A 306 3.17 6.64 -8.99
N ILE A 307 3.46 7.92 -9.19
CA ILE A 307 4.65 8.43 -9.89
C ILE A 307 5.41 9.34 -8.93
N VAL A 308 6.60 8.94 -8.52
CA VAL A 308 7.48 9.73 -7.66
C VAL A 308 8.28 10.71 -8.49
N MET A 309 8.18 12.00 -8.19
CA MET A 309 9.02 13.02 -8.79
C MET A 309 8.96 14.35 -8.05
N ASP A 310 9.84 15.28 -8.43
CA ASP A 310 9.70 16.69 -8.07
C ASP A 310 8.74 17.40 -9.03
N GLU A 311 7.51 17.63 -8.57
CA GLU A 311 6.46 18.33 -9.36
C GLU A 311 6.89 19.72 -9.83
N LYS A 312 7.83 20.37 -9.13
CA LYS A 312 8.33 21.70 -9.53
C LYS A 312 9.16 21.63 -10.80
N VAL A 313 9.69 20.45 -11.12
CA VAL A 313 10.59 20.23 -12.25
C VAL A 313 9.83 19.68 -13.46
N ILE A 314 8.81 18.85 -13.25
CA ILE A 314 8.05 18.23 -14.33
C ILE A 314 6.55 18.32 -14.04
N SER A 315 5.82 19.08 -14.85
CA SER A 315 4.35 19.13 -14.79
C SER A 315 3.73 18.00 -15.61
N PHE A 316 2.79 17.25 -15.06
CA PHE A 316 1.98 16.27 -15.81
C PHE A 316 0.65 16.86 -16.27
N SER A 317 0.09 16.30 -17.35
CA SER A 317 -1.30 16.53 -17.75
C SER A 317 -2.26 16.07 -16.65
N ASP A 318 -3.49 16.58 -16.67
CA ASP A 318 -4.51 16.29 -15.65
C ASP A 318 -4.74 14.79 -15.41
N GLU A 319 -4.55 13.94 -16.43
CA GLU A 319 -4.80 12.49 -16.35
C GLU A 319 -3.87 11.74 -15.37
N LEU A 320 -2.59 12.12 -15.26
CA LEU A 320 -1.62 11.45 -14.36
C LEU A 320 -1.38 12.23 -13.07
N LYS A 321 -1.82 13.50 -13.01
CA LYS A 321 -1.55 14.40 -11.89
C LYS A 321 -2.00 13.85 -10.54
N ASN A 322 -3.13 13.14 -10.50
CA ASN A 322 -3.69 12.59 -9.25
C ASN A 322 -2.89 11.43 -8.65
N ILE A 323 -1.94 10.85 -9.41
CA ILE A 323 -1.08 9.78 -8.92
C ILE A 323 0.37 10.23 -8.76
N VAL A 324 0.69 11.51 -8.99
CA VAL A 324 2.01 12.07 -8.71
C VAL A 324 2.16 12.30 -7.21
N VAL A 325 3.32 11.93 -6.67
CA VAL A 325 3.67 12.12 -5.26
C VAL A 325 5.12 12.58 -5.13
N ASP A 326 5.40 13.33 -4.07
CA ASP A 326 6.76 13.69 -3.70
C ASP A 326 7.57 12.47 -3.21
N PHE A 327 8.89 12.59 -3.27
CA PHE A 327 9.83 11.61 -2.72
C PHE A 327 9.53 11.31 -1.23
N GLY A 328 9.48 10.02 -0.90
CA GLY A 328 9.24 9.49 0.45
C GLY A 328 7.76 9.43 0.84
N GLN A 329 6.83 9.77 -0.06
CA GLN A 329 5.39 9.82 0.24
C GLN A 329 4.60 8.63 -0.29
N THR A 330 5.23 7.68 -0.99
CA THR A 330 4.49 6.59 -1.65
C THR A 330 3.64 5.75 -0.70
N GLN A 331 4.12 5.50 0.52
CA GLN A 331 3.45 4.65 1.51
C GLN A 331 2.57 5.43 2.49
N SER A 332 2.31 6.72 2.24
CA SER A 332 1.49 7.57 3.11
C SER A 332 0.29 8.18 2.34
N PRO A 333 -0.54 7.35 1.67
CA PRO A 333 -1.68 7.85 0.91
C PRO A 333 -2.70 8.54 1.83
N SER A 334 -3.35 9.57 1.29
CA SER A 334 -4.52 10.17 1.92
C SER A 334 -5.71 9.23 1.88
N LEU A 335 -6.72 9.46 2.72
CA LEU A 335 -7.93 8.63 2.74
C LEU A 335 -8.75 8.68 1.43
N TRP A 336 -8.55 9.72 0.61
CA TRP A 336 -9.15 9.87 -0.72
C TRP A 336 -8.23 9.42 -1.87
N ASP A 337 -7.02 8.91 -1.58
CA ASP A 337 -6.08 8.39 -2.59
C ASP A 337 -6.33 6.90 -2.85
N TYR A 338 -7.50 6.60 -3.41
CA TYR A 338 -7.99 5.24 -3.61
C TYR A 338 -7.06 4.35 -4.45
N ALA A 339 -6.92 3.10 -4.01
CA ALA A 339 -6.22 2.08 -4.78
C ALA A 339 -6.84 1.95 -6.18
N ASP A 340 -5.97 1.79 -7.19
CA ASP A 340 -6.34 1.71 -8.60
C ASP A 340 -7.06 2.96 -9.17
N GLY A 341 -7.14 4.06 -8.41
CA GLY A 341 -7.92 5.25 -8.78
C GLY A 341 -9.43 5.02 -8.77
N VAL A 342 -9.90 3.93 -8.15
CA VAL A 342 -11.33 3.58 -8.07
C VAL A 342 -11.88 4.01 -6.72
N ASP A 343 -12.75 5.02 -6.72
CA ASP A 343 -13.37 5.54 -5.50
C ASP A 343 -14.30 4.50 -4.84
N THR A 344 -13.78 3.83 -3.80
CA THR A 344 -14.49 2.80 -3.03
C THR A 344 -15.74 3.37 -2.35
N MET A 345 -15.69 4.60 -1.83
CA MET A 345 -16.85 5.20 -1.16
C MET A 345 -17.94 5.56 -2.16
N SER A 346 -17.58 6.05 -3.35
CA SER A 346 -18.52 6.33 -4.43
C SER A 346 -19.21 5.04 -4.90
N PHE A 347 -18.44 3.97 -5.11
CA PHE A 347 -18.97 2.65 -5.44
C PHE A 347 -19.97 2.17 -4.39
N LEU A 348 -19.58 2.20 -3.11
CA LEU A 348 -20.41 1.73 -2.00
C LEU A 348 -21.68 2.59 -1.84
N SER A 349 -21.56 3.91 -1.98
CA SER A 349 -22.71 4.82 -1.87
C SER A 349 -23.75 4.61 -2.98
N GLY A 350 -23.38 3.96 -4.08
CA GLY A 350 -24.26 3.64 -5.20
C GLY A 350 -24.93 2.26 -5.14
N LEU A 351 -24.70 1.46 -4.09
CA LEU A 351 -25.21 0.08 -3.95
C LEU A 351 -26.68 -0.06 -3.49
#